data_AF-D4XRV9-F1
#
_entry.id   AF-D4XRV9-F1
#
_cell.length_a   1.000
_cell.length_b   1.000
_cell.length_c   1.000
_cell.angle_alpha   90.00
_cell.angle_beta   90.00
_cell.angle_gamma   90.00
#
_symmetry.space_group_name_H-M   'P 1'
#
loop_
_entity.id
_entity.type
_entity.pdbx_description
1 polymer ?
#
loop_
_entity_poly.entity_id
_entity_poly.type
_entity_poly.pdbx_seq_one_letter_code
_entity_poly.pdbx_strand_id
1 'polypeptide(L)'
;MANVALLQGKKVLVTGAARGLGRDFAQAIAEAGAQVVMADILDELVQKEAIELQQRGLKVEAVKIDLSDAVSIQQAVEQAVEYLGGVDGLVNCAALATNVGGKSLMDYDADLWDRVMNINVKGTWLVTKACVPYLKQANAGKVINVASDTALWGAPNLMAYVASIPNVVTLRNVQDCERLAEILQHAQKLAVVGGGWIGLEIAATARKQGKEVHIFEYGDRLCARSVSPDVSDFLKTMHQQQGTQIHLNSKNLHLIEAGHHKVEVVNHPNTSELFDCVVVGAGADIAKELGVNAGLDVKDGIVVNCFGQTSDQDIYAAGDVAIHPSLGYCIQSWANAQNQAIAAAKSMLGIETEYTDIPWLWSDQYHFNIQILGTYQPERTKQTVVRRSTDDQCSYLYLDDQNCLINMIAINDSKLVKLAKRWMQSNTVLDPKLLADPEFNVMKLKP
;
A
#
# COMPACT_ATOMS: atom_id res chain seq x y z
N MET A 1 -28.33 -22.95 -5.38
CA MET A 1 -26.93 -22.56 -5.07
C MET A 1 -26.24 -23.79 -4.51
N ALA A 2 -25.05 -24.12 -5.00
CA ALA A 2 -24.37 -25.38 -4.69
C ALA A 2 -24.11 -25.49 -3.18
N ASN A 3 -24.86 -26.38 -2.53
CA ASN A 3 -24.70 -26.74 -1.13
C ASN A 3 -23.46 -27.65 -1.03
N VAL A 4 -22.27 -27.07 -1.17
CA VAL A 4 -21.02 -27.83 -1.10
C VAL A 4 -20.70 -28.01 0.36
N ALA A 5 -20.86 -29.24 0.85
CA ALA A 5 -20.40 -29.68 2.17
C ALA A 5 -18.87 -29.76 2.21
N LEU A 6 -18.20 -28.64 1.89
CA LEU A 6 -16.75 -28.53 1.70
C LEU A 6 -15.99 -28.93 2.97
N LEU A 7 -16.59 -28.64 4.13
CA LEU A 7 -16.02 -28.89 5.46
C LEU A 7 -16.81 -29.95 6.22
N GLN A 8 -17.54 -30.82 5.51
CA GLN A 8 -18.35 -31.86 6.13
C GLN A 8 -17.55 -32.69 7.14
N GLY A 9 -18.01 -32.70 8.39
CA GLY A 9 -17.41 -33.48 9.47
C GLY A 9 -16.07 -32.92 9.99
N LYS A 10 -15.68 -31.71 9.59
CA LYS A 10 -14.53 -31.00 10.17
C LYS A 10 -14.90 -30.33 11.49
N LYS A 11 -13.92 -30.22 12.37
CA LYS A 11 -14.04 -29.62 13.70
C LYS A 11 -13.15 -28.39 13.79
N VAL A 12 -13.75 -27.21 13.95
CA VAL A 12 -13.02 -25.94 13.84
C VAL A 12 -13.23 -25.07 15.08
N LEU A 13 -12.15 -24.56 15.64
CA LEU A 13 -12.17 -23.51 16.66
C LEU A 13 -11.94 -22.15 15.99
N VAL A 14 -12.77 -21.15 16.29
CA VAL A 14 -12.64 -19.79 15.77
C VAL A 14 -12.55 -18.81 16.95
N THR A 15 -11.46 -18.05 17.05
CA THR A 15 -11.32 -16.99 18.06
C THR A 15 -11.82 -15.64 17.54
N GLY A 16 -12.31 -14.76 18.42
CA GLY A 16 -12.84 -13.45 18.03
C GLY A 16 -14.22 -13.58 17.37
N ALA A 17 -14.96 -14.62 17.72
CA ALA A 17 -16.15 -15.05 17.01
C ALA A 17 -17.45 -14.36 17.48
N ALA A 18 -17.41 -13.44 18.45
CA ALA A 18 -18.63 -12.80 18.93
C ALA A 18 -19.24 -11.79 17.94
N ARG A 19 -18.46 -11.26 16.99
CA ARG A 19 -18.92 -10.23 16.01
C ARG A 19 -17.98 -10.12 14.82
N GLY A 20 -18.39 -9.35 13.81
CA GLY A 20 -17.57 -9.01 12.65
C GLY A 20 -17.06 -10.24 11.88
N LEU A 21 -15.84 -10.15 11.34
CA LEU A 21 -15.25 -11.20 10.51
C LEU A 21 -15.21 -12.58 11.19
N GLY A 22 -14.82 -12.64 12.47
CA GLY A 22 -14.74 -13.92 13.19
C GLY A 22 -16.09 -14.63 13.29
N ARG A 23 -17.17 -13.87 13.54
CA ARG A 23 -18.54 -14.39 13.56
C ARG A 23 -18.99 -14.87 12.18
N ASP A 24 -18.67 -14.12 11.13
CA ASP A 24 -19.03 -14.50 9.76
C ASP A 24 -18.24 -15.72 9.28
N PHE A 25 -16.97 -15.86 9.67
CA PHE A 25 -16.19 -17.08 9.44
C PHE A 25 -16.82 -18.27 10.15
N ALA A 26 -17.17 -18.14 11.44
CA ALA A 26 -17.81 -19.22 12.18
C ALA A 26 -19.12 -19.67 11.52
N GLN A 27 -19.97 -18.73 11.09
CA GLN A 27 -21.19 -19.03 10.34
C GLN A 27 -20.88 -19.76 9.03
N ALA A 28 -20.00 -19.20 8.19
CA ALA A 28 -19.70 -19.76 6.87
C ALA A 28 -19.08 -21.16 6.97
N ILE A 29 -18.23 -21.39 7.96
CA ILE A 29 -17.61 -22.69 8.25
C ILE A 29 -18.67 -23.72 8.67
N ALA A 30 -19.61 -23.32 9.54
CA ALA A 30 -20.69 -24.19 9.98
C ALA A 30 -21.68 -24.49 8.83
N GLU A 31 -22.03 -23.50 8.00
CA GLU A 31 -22.86 -23.66 6.80
C GLU A 31 -22.20 -24.59 5.78
N ALA A 32 -20.88 -24.62 5.71
CA ALA A 32 -20.11 -25.57 4.89
C ALA A 32 -20.03 -27.01 5.46
N GLY A 33 -20.71 -27.28 6.59
CA GLY A 33 -20.89 -28.63 7.14
C GLY A 33 -19.97 -29.01 8.31
N ALA A 34 -19.19 -28.06 8.84
CA ALA A 34 -18.33 -28.29 10.00
C ALA A 34 -19.08 -28.15 11.34
N GLN A 35 -18.48 -28.71 12.39
CA GLN A 35 -18.76 -28.35 13.78
C GLN A 35 -17.82 -27.23 14.20
N VAL A 36 -18.37 -26.18 14.80
CA VAL A 36 -17.62 -24.97 15.15
C VAL A 36 -17.72 -24.68 16.63
N VAL A 37 -16.60 -24.36 17.27
CA VAL A 37 -16.60 -23.66 18.56
C VAL A 37 -16.22 -22.21 18.32
N MET A 38 -17.11 -21.31 18.72
CA MET A 38 -16.93 -19.86 18.70
C MET A 38 -16.34 -19.42 20.04
N ALA A 39 -15.13 -18.85 20.01
CA ALA A 39 -14.46 -18.40 21.22
C ALA A 39 -14.26 -16.89 21.22
N ASP A 40 -14.67 -16.21 22.29
CA ASP A 40 -14.48 -14.77 22.45
C ASP A 40 -14.36 -14.34 23.92
N ILE A 41 -13.81 -13.16 24.17
CA ILE A 41 -13.79 -12.54 25.50
C ILE A 41 -15.16 -11.98 25.88
N LEU A 42 -15.98 -11.60 24.89
CA LEU A 42 -17.34 -11.12 25.04
C LEU A 42 -18.31 -12.29 25.23
N ASP A 43 -18.23 -12.94 26.40
CA ASP A 43 -18.94 -14.18 26.73
C ASP A 43 -20.45 -14.13 26.41
N GLU A 44 -21.18 -13.17 26.97
CA GLU A 44 -22.63 -13.04 26.73
C GLU A 44 -22.99 -12.91 25.24
N LEU A 45 -22.15 -12.19 24.47
CA LEU A 45 -22.39 -11.97 23.06
C LEU A 45 -22.09 -13.22 22.22
N VAL A 46 -20.96 -13.90 22.47
CA VAL A 46 -20.63 -15.12 21.72
C VAL A 46 -21.63 -16.24 22.00
N GLN A 47 -22.12 -16.35 23.25
CA GLN A 47 -23.19 -17.28 23.61
C GLN A 47 -24.48 -16.98 22.84
N LYS A 48 -24.89 -15.70 22.79
CA LYS A 48 -26.06 -15.28 22.05
C LYS A 48 -25.94 -15.62 20.55
N GLU A 49 -24.82 -15.29 19.92
CA GLU A 49 -24.60 -15.57 18.48
C GLU A 49 -24.58 -17.07 18.18
N ALA A 50 -23.96 -17.89 19.05
CA ALA A 50 -23.99 -19.34 18.90
C ALA A 50 -25.43 -19.89 18.98
N ILE A 51 -26.26 -19.41 19.91
CA ILE A 51 -27.68 -19.79 20.00
C ILE A 51 -28.43 -19.42 18.71
N GLU A 52 -28.20 -18.24 18.15
CA GLU A 52 -28.83 -17.84 16.88
C GLU A 52 -28.42 -18.75 15.71
N LEU A 53 -27.14 -19.16 15.62
CA LEU A 53 -26.68 -20.10 14.60
C LEU A 53 -27.22 -21.52 14.84
N GLN A 54 -27.32 -21.96 16.10
CA GLN A 54 -27.94 -23.24 16.48
C GLN A 54 -29.42 -23.30 16.07
N GLN A 55 -30.19 -22.22 16.29
CA GLN A 55 -31.59 -22.12 15.86
C GLN A 55 -31.76 -22.25 14.34
N ARG A 56 -30.73 -21.92 13.57
CA ARG A 56 -30.67 -22.13 12.11
C ARG A 56 -30.23 -23.55 11.72
N GLY A 57 -30.05 -24.45 12.69
CA GLY A 57 -29.66 -25.84 12.48
C GLY A 57 -28.16 -26.07 12.31
N LEU A 58 -27.33 -25.06 12.59
CA LEU A 58 -25.87 -25.17 12.48
C LEU A 58 -25.27 -25.80 13.76
N LYS A 59 -24.17 -26.54 13.61
CA LYS A 59 -23.49 -27.21 14.72
C LYS A 59 -22.43 -26.30 15.32
N VAL A 60 -22.85 -25.46 16.24
CA VAL A 60 -22.02 -24.42 16.83
C VAL A 60 -22.13 -24.47 18.35
N GLU A 61 -21.04 -24.17 19.06
CA GLU A 61 -21.01 -23.97 20.52
C GLU A 61 -20.17 -22.74 20.85
N ALA A 62 -20.40 -22.12 22.01
CA ALA A 62 -19.67 -20.94 22.45
C ALA A 62 -18.82 -21.21 23.69
N VAL A 63 -17.62 -20.63 23.72
CA VAL A 63 -16.69 -20.69 24.85
C VAL A 63 -16.10 -19.31 25.11
N LYS A 64 -15.96 -18.95 26.38
CA LYS A 64 -15.24 -17.73 26.77
C LYS A 64 -13.74 -17.95 26.67
N ILE A 65 -13.02 -17.02 26.05
CA ILE A 65 -11.55 -17.03 26.02
C ILE A 65 -10.98 -15.63 26.22
N ASP A 66 -10.02 -15.50 27.14
CA ASP A 66 -9.19 -14.31 27.28
C ASP A 66 -7.80 -14.57 26.69
N LEU A 67 -7.52 -13.95 25.52
CA LEU A 67 -6.24 -14.12 24.84
C LEU A 67 -5.05 -13.48 25.59
N SER A 68 -5.31 -12.68 26.62
CA SER A 68 -4.25 -12.12 27.46
C SER A 68 -3.79 -13.07 28.58
N ASP A 69 -4.55 -14.14 28.85
CA ASP A 69 -4.31 -15.10 29.93
C ASP A 69 -4.10 -16.53 29.41
N ALA A 70 -2.91 -17.07 29.66
CA ALA A 70 -2.54 -18.42 29.25
C ALA A 70 -3.42 -19.52 29.88
N VAL A 71 -3.93 -19.29 31.11
CA VAL A 71 -4.79 -20.26 31.80
C VAL A 71 -6.18 -20.28 31.13
N SER A 72 -6.75 -19.09 30.88
CA SER A 72 -8.00 -18.97 30.13
C SER A 72 -7.92 -19.63 28.75
N ILE A 73 -6.84 -19.39 28.01
CA ILE A 73 -6.62 -20.02 26.70
C ILE A 73 -6.62 -21.54 26.81
N GLN A 74 -5.87 -22.10 27.77
CA GLN A 74 -5.76 -23.54 27.93
C GLN A 74 -7.14 -24.17 28.25
N GLN A 75 -7.87 -23.58 29.19
CA GLN A 75 -9.21 -24.04 29.58
C GLN A 75 -10.20 -23.95 28.41
N ALA A 76 -10.18 -22.84 27.67
CA ALA A 76 -11.08 -22.65 26.53
C ALA A 76 -10.82 -23.67 25.41
N VAL A 77 -9.55 -23.97 25.11
CA VAL A 77 -9.19 -24.99 24.12
C VAL A 77 -9.60 -26.39 24.58
N GLU A 78 -9.41 -26.71 25.87
CA GLU A 78 -9.85 -27.99 26.43
C GLU A 78 -11.37 -28.16 26.33
N GLN A 79 -12.14 -27.13 26.68
CA GLN A 79 -13.60 -27.14 26.55
C GLN A 79 -14.05 -27.26 25.09
N ALA A 80 -13.38 -26.55 24.17
CA ALA A 80 -13.65 -26.66 22.74
C ALA A 80 -13.38 -28.09 22.21
N VAL A 81 -12.27 -28.69 22.63
CA VAL A 81 -11.90 -30.06 22.26
C VAL A 81 -12.89 -31.08 22.81
N GLU A 82 -13.35 -30.90 24.04
CA GLU A 82 -14.36 -31.76 24.67
C GLU A 82 -15.66 -31.76 23.87
N TYR A 83 -16.14 -30.57 23.49
CA TYR A 83 -17.34 -30.44 22.66
C TYR A 83 -17.17 -31.05 21.26
N LEU A 84 -16.05 -30.75 20.60
CA LEU A 84 -15.82 -31.17 19.23
C LEU A 84 -15.40 -32.66 19.11
N GLY A 85 -14.83 -33.25 20.16
CA GLY A 85 -14.14 -34.53 20.08
C GLY A 85 -12.82 -34.44 19.29
N GLY A 86 -12.08 -33.34 19.46
CA GLY A 86 -10.83 -33.02 18.75
C GLY A 86 -10.93 -31.80 17.84
N VAL A 87 -9.83 -31.39 17.20
CA VAL A 87 -9.77 -30.16 16.37
C VAL A 87 -9.02 -30.44 15.06
N ASP A 88 -9.68 -30.16 13.93
CA ASP A 88 -9.10 -30.25 12.59
C ASP A 88 -8.64 -28.89 12.05
N GLY A 89 -9.23 -27.79 12.56
CA GLY A 89 -8.95 -26.43 12.11
C GLY A 89 -8.95 -25.43 13.26
N LEU A 90 -8.06 -24.45 13.20
CA LEU A 90 -8.06 -23.26 14.04
C LEU A 90 -8.10 -22.03 13.15
N VAL A 91 -8.99 -21.09 13.44
CA VAL A 91 -9.01 -19.74 12.86
C VAL A 91 -8.73 -18.75 13.98
N ASN A 92 -7.52 -18.20 13.98
CA ASN A 92 -7.14 -17.11 14.88
C ASN A 92 -7.60 -15.78 14.27
N CYS A 93 -8.75 -15.28 14.72
CA CYS A 93 -9.30 -13.99 14.26
C CYS A 93 -9.42 -12.96 15.39
N ALA A 94 -9.25 -13.36 16.65
CA ALA A 94 -9.26 -12.43 17.77
C ALA A 94 -8.07 -11.46 17.72
N ALA A 95 -8.38 -10.17 17.84
CA ALA A 95 -7.39 -9.13 18.11
C ALA A 95 -8.01 -7.97 18.89
N LEU A 96 -7.22 -7.30 19.73
CA LEU A 96 -7.57 -6.03 20.34
C LEU A 96 -7.44 -4.91 19.28
N ALA A 97 -8.56 -4.58 18.65
CA ALA A 97 -8.69 -3.48 17.67
C ALA A 97 -9.69 -2.40 18.12
N THR A 98 -10.45 -2.63 19.19
CA THR A 98 -11.43 -1.66 19.74
C THR A 98 -10.76 -0.75 20.78
N ASN A 99 -11.05 0.55 20.75
CA ASN A 99 -10.51 1.56 21.69
C ASN A 99 -8.96 1.70 21.68
N VAL A 100 -8.30 1.19 20.65
CA VAL A 100 -6.86 1.39 20.40
C VAL A 100 -6.58 2.45 19.31
N GLY A 101 -7.62 2.85 18.57
CA GLY A 101 -7.59 3.91 17.55
C GLY A 101 -7.80 5.31 18.12
N GLY A 102 -7.34 6.33 17.39
CA GLY A 102 -7.58 7.75 17.70
C GLY A 102 -6.64 8.39 18.74
N LYS A 103 -5.64 7.64 19.23
CA LYS A 103 -4.60 8.14 20.13
C LYS A 103 -3.33 8.52 19.35
N SER A 104 -2.73 9.66 19.67
CA SER A 104 -1.40 10.02 19.16
C SER A 104 -0.30 9.19 19.84
N LEU A 105 0.93 9.22 19.32
CA LEU A 105 2.11 8.61 19.97
C LEU A 105 2.24 9.01 21.45
N MET A 106 1.95 10.27 21.76
CA MET A 106 2.12 10.81 23.12
C MET A 106 1.00 10.37 24.08
N ASP A 107 -0.14 9.92 23.54
CA ASP A 107 -1.30 9.51 24.33
C ASP A 107 -1.35 7.98 24.57
N TYR A 108 -0.35 7.25 24.03
CA TYR A 108 -0.19 5.82 24.24
C TYR A 108 0.54 5.56 25.56
N ASP A 109 -0.14 4.93 26.51
CA ASP A 109 0.49 4.42 27.72
C ASP A 109 1.10 3.02 27.49
N ALA A 110 2.10 2.68 28.30
CA ALA A 110 2.83 1.42 28.19
C ALA A 110 1.93 0.19 28.46
N ASP A 111 0.94 0.33 29.35
CA ASP A 111 0.03 -0.76 29.69
C ASP A 111 -0.86 -1.15 28.49
N LEU A 112 -1.34 -0.15 27.73
CA LEU A 112 -2.09 -0.38 26.50
C LEU A 112 -1.22 -1.04 25.43
N TRP A 113 0.02 -0.59 25.26
CA TRP A 113 0.98 -1.21 24.34
C TRP A 113 1.20 -2.69 24.68
N ASP A 114 1.56 -2.97 25.93
CA ASP A 114 1.84 -4.32 26.41
C ASP A 114 0.61 -5.22 26.26
N ARG A 115 -0.59 -4.68 26.55
CA ARG A 115 -1.84 -5.41 26.38
C ARG A 115 -2.12 -5.75 24.91
N VAL A 116 -1.90 -4.82 23.98
CA VAL A 116 -2.07 -5.07 22.53
C VAL A 116 -1.11 -6.15 22.05
N MET A 117 0.17 -6.06 22.42
CA MET A 117 1.17 -7.06 22.05
C MET A 117 0.89 -8.42 22.69
N ASN A 118 0.47 -8.43 23.96
CA ASN A 118 0.12 -9.66 24.66
C ASN A 118 -1.09 -10.36 24.04
N ILE A 119 -2.10 -9.62 23.57
CA ILE A 119 -3.30 -10.20 22.95
C ILE A 119 -3.02 -10.60 21.48
N ASN A 120 -2.58 -9.66 20.66
CA ASN A 120 -2.55 -9.84 19.20
C ASN A 120 -1.43 -10.76 18.75
N VAL A 121 -0.28 -10.72 19.44
CA VAL A 121 0.89 -11.54 19.11
C VAL A 121 0.94 -12.78 20.00
N LYS A 122 1.13 -12.56 21.30
CA LYS A 122 1.39 -13.68 22.24
C LYS A 122 0.13 -14.54 22.45
N GLY A 123 -1.05 -13.95 22.54
CA GLY A 123 -2.32 -14.66 22.66
C GLY A 123 -2.57 -15.59 21.47
N THR A 124 -2.43 -15.08 20.25
CA THR A 124 -2.52 -15.86 19.01
C THR A 124 -1.56 -17.06 19.00
N TRP A 125 -0.30 -16.84 19.41
CA TRP A 125 0.67 -17.93 19.56
C TRP A 125 0.26 -18.95 20.61
N LEU A 126 -0.22 -18.51 21.78
CA LEU A 126 -0.64 -19.38 22.88
C LEU A 126 -1.86 -20.23 22.51
N VAL A 127 -2.87 -19.67 21.82
CA VAL A 127 -4.02 -20.45 21.32
C VAL A 127 -3.55 -21.53 20.36
N THR A 128 -2.70 -21.16 19.40
CA THR A 128 -2.11 -22.11 18.46
C THR A 128 -1.35 -23.22 19.19
N LYS A 129 -0.50 -22.85 20.15
CA LYS A 129 0.27 -23.79 20.97
C LYS A 129 -0.64 -24.76 21.74
N ALA A 130 -1.75 -24.28 22.31
CA ALA A 130 -2.72 -25.09 23.02
C ALA A 130 -3.46 -26.07 22.09
N CYS A 131 -3.74 -25.67 20.83
CA CYS A 131 -4.39 -26.53 19.84
C CYS A 131 -3.46 -27.58 19.19
N VAL A 132 -2.14 -27.32 19.13
CA VAL A 132 -1.16 -28.20 18.43
C VAL A 132 -1.26 -29.69 18.80
N PRO A 133 -1.39 -30.10 20.09
CA PRO A 133 -1.52 -31.52 20.45
C PRO A 133 -2.71 -32.21 19.77
N TYR A 134 -3.82 -31.50 19.60
CA TYR A 134 -5.05 -32.01 18.99
C TYR A 134 -5.00 -31.93 17.46
N LEU A 135 -4.47 -30.83 16.92
CA LEU A 135 -4.26 -30.65 15.48
C LEU A 135 -3.31 -31.71 14.89
N LYS A 136 -2.33 -32.20 15.67
CA LYS A 136 -1.45 -33.31 15.27
C LYS A 136 -2.17 -34.66 15.18
N GLN A 137 -3.23 -34.84 15.96
CA GLN A 137 -4.06 -36.05 15.90
C GLN A 137 -4.98 -36.02 14.68
N ALA A 138 -5.37 -34.83 14.22
CA ALA A 138 -6.00 -34.65 12.93
C ALA A 138 -4.98 -34.90 11.82
N ASN A 139 -5.25 -35.90 10.96
CA ASN A 139 -4.36 -36.32 9.86
C ASN A 139 -4.07 -35.21 8.81
N ALA A 140 -4.66 -34.01 8.97
CA ALA A 140 -4.48 -32.83 8.12
C ALA A 140 -4.84 -31.51 8.84
N GLY A 141 -4.44 -31.32 10.11
CA GLY A 141 -4.74 -30.10 10.88
C GLY A 141 -4.33 -28.79 10.16
N LYS A 142 -5.17 -27.75 10.22
CA LYS A 142 -4.92 -26.42 9.62
C LYS A 142 -5.05 -25.30 10.64
N VAL A 143 -4.18 -24.30 10.54
CA VAL A 143 -4.26 -23.05 11.30
C VAL A 143 -4.33 -21.90 10.30
N ILE A 144 -5.32 -21.03 10.46
CA ILE A 144 -5.50 -19.81 9.68
C ILE A 144 -5.34 -18.64 10.65
N ASN A 145 -4.36 -17.78 10.41
CA ASN A 145 -4.19 -16.53 11.15
C ASN A 145 -4.79 -15.39 10.32
N VAL A 146 -5.69 -14.63 10.92
CA VAL A 146 -6.30 -13.45 10.30
C VAL A 146 -5.57 -12.23 10.82
N ALA A 147 -4.93 -11.51 9.90
CA ALA A 147 -4.22 -10.27 10.15
C ALA A 147 -4.84 -9.15 9.32
N SER A 148 -4.74 -7.92 9.81
CA SER A 148 -5.21 -6.74 9.07
C SER A 148 -4.17 -6.24 8.08
N ASP A 149 -4.67 -5.71 6.97
CA ASP A 149 -3.87 -4.99 5.98
C ASP A 149 -3.33 -3.65 6.52
N THR A 150 -3.85 -3.14 7.65
CA THR A 150 -3.37 -1.88 8.24
C THR A 150 -1.89 -1.89 8.57
N ALA A 151 -1.28 -3.07 8.78
CA ALA A 151 0.17 -3.15 8.91
C ALA A 151 0.93 -2.89 7.59
N LEU A 152 0.27 -3.03 6.45
CA LEU A 152 0.79 -2.75 5.12
C LEU A 152 0.75 -1.28 4.74
N TRP A 153 0.02 -0.43 5.48
CA TRP A 153 -0.13 1.01 5.16
C TRP A 153 0.01 1.96 6.35
N GLY A 154 0.23 1.44 7.57
CA GLY A 154 0.59 2.26 8.73
C GLY A 154 -0.52 3.19 9.17
N ALA A 155 -1.74 2.67 9.30
CA ALA A 155 -2.93 3.45 9.59
C ALA A 155 -2.72 4.48 10.74
N PRO A 156 -2.99 5.78 10.51
CA PRO A 156 -2.84 6.80 11.53
C PRO A 156 -3.60 6.42 12.81
N ASN A 157 -2.94 6.57 13.95
CA ASN A 157 -3.47 6.25 15.28
C ASN A 157 -3.71 4.75 15.58
N LEU A 158 -3.04 3.81 14.88
CA LEU A 158 -3.12 2.35 15.15
C LEU A 158 -1.74 1.69 15.43
N MET A 159 -0.82 2.42 16.07
CA MET A 159 0.60 2.05 16.21
C MET A 159 0.86 0.65 16.78
N ALA A 160 0.33 0.32 17.98
CA ALA A 160 0.59 -0.96 18.63
C ALA A 160 0.03 -2.15 17.82
N TYR A 161 -1.07 -1.93 17.11
CA TYR A 161 -1.68 -2.93 16.24
C TYR A 161 -0.83 -3.18 14.98
N VAL A 162 -0.36 -2.13 14.32
CA VAL A 162 0.54 -2.23 13.15
C VAL A 162 1.89 -2.84 13.54
N ALA A 163 2.44 -2.49 14.70
CA ALA A 163 3.72 -3.01 15.18
C ALA A 163 3.72 -4.53 15.47
N SER A 164 2.53 -5.15 15.59
CA SER A 164 2.38 -6.58 15.86
C SER A 164 2.70 -7.50 14.67
N ILE A 165 2.94 -6.94 13.48
CA ILE A 165 3.27 -7.68 12.25
C ILE A 165 4.74 -7.39 11.87
N PRO A 166 5.67 -8.34 12.08
CA PRO A 166 7.10 -8.09 11.86
C PRO A 166 7.46 -8.02 10.37
N ASN A 167 8.43 -7.16 10.02
CA ASN A 167 9.14 -7.09 8.74
C ASN A 167 8.32 -6.86 7.45
N VAL A 168 7.07 -6.41 7.57
CA VAL A 168 6.34 -5.76 6.48
C VAL A 168 6.17 -4.28 6.83
N VAL A 169 6.63 -3.39 5.96
CA VAL A 169 6.68 -1.94 6.24
C VAL A 169 6.30 -1.09 5.03
N THR A 170 6.00 0.18 5.27
CA THR A 170 5.84 1.23 4.25
C THR A 170 6.95 2.26 4.33
N LEU A 171 6.92 3.24 3.42
CA LEU A 171 7.80 4.40 3.45
C LEU A 171 7.02 5.68 3.11
N ARG A 172 6.70 6.50 4.12
CA ARG A 172 6.07 7.83 3.92
C ARG A 172 6.69 8.92 4.78
N ASN A 173 6.95 8.65 6.05
CA ASN A 173 7.50 9.64 6.99
C ASN A 173 8.95 9.31 7.38
N VAL A 174 9.58 10.16 8.19
CA VAL A 174 10.97 9.97 8.61
C VAL A 174 11.16 8.73 9.50
N GLN A 175 10.17 8.38 10.33
CA GLN A 175 10.22 7.20 11.17
C GLN A 175 10.19 5.90 10.34
N ASP A 176 9.43 5.90 9.24
CA ASP A 176 9.45 4.78 8.29
C ASP A 176 10.83 4.63 7.65
N CYS A 177 11.49 5.75 7.32
CA CYS A 177 12.85 5.75 6.78
C CYS A 177 13.86 5.17 7.78
N GLU A 178 13.80 5.61 9.04
CA GLU A 178 14.66 5.11 10.12
C GLU A 178 14.45 3.60 10.32
N ARG A 179 13.20 3.17 10.42
CA ARG A 179 12.84 1.75 10.57
C ARG A 179 13.32 0.91 9.39
N LEU A 180 13.08 1.34 8.16
CA LEU A 180 13.55 0.61 6.98
C LEU A 180 15.08 0.57 6.93
N ALA A 181 15.75 1.67 7.27
CA ALA A 181 17.21 1.71 7.34
C ALA A 181 17.77 0.71 8.35
N GLU A 182 17.18 0.62 9.55
CA GLU A 182 17.55 -0.38 10.57
C GLU A 182 17.33 -1.81 10.07
N ILE A 183 16.17 -2.10 9.49
CA ILE A 183 15.89 -3.44 8.92
C ILE A 183 16.93 -3.79 7.84
N LEU A 184 17.26 -2.86 6.95
CA LEU A 184 18.24 -3.06 5.89
C LEU A 184 19.67 -3.25 6.39
N GLN A 185 20.02 -2.90 7.63
CA GLN A 185 21.33 -3.27 8.20
C GLN A 185 21.51 -4.79 8.28
N HIS A 186 20.43 -5.52 8.54
CA HIS A 186 20.46 -6.96 8.79
C HIS A 186 19.87 -7.79 7.64
N ALA A 187 18.86 -7.27 6.94
CA ALA A 187 18.25 -7.92 5.80
C ALA A 187 19.28 -8.17 4.69
N GLN A 188 19.18 -9.32 4.03
CA GLN A 188 19.94 -9.64 2.81
C GLN A 188 19.04 -9.60 1.58
N LYS A 189 17.76 -9.92 1.74
CA LYS A 189 16.79 -10.05 0.65
C LYS A 189 15.51 -9.27 0.93
N LEU A 190 15.18 -8.35 0.02
CA LEU A 190 14.06 -7.41 0.10
C LEU A 190 13.05 -7.67 -1.01
N ALA A 191 11.77 -7.75 -0.65
CA ALA A 191 10.67 -7.62 -1.61
C ALA A 191 10.14 -6.19 -1.61
N VAL A 192 9.88 -5.63 -2.78
CA VAL A 192 9.19 -4.36 -2.96
C VAL A 192 7.87 -4.65 -3.68
N VAL A 193 6.76 -4.30 -3.04
CA VAL A 193 5.41 -4.44 -3.63
C VAL A 193 5.00 -3.08 -4.18
N GLY A 194 4.93 -2.99 -5.51
CA GLY A 194 4.67 -1.76 -6.25
C GLY A 194 5.90 -1.26 -7.02
N GLY A 195 5.80 -1.26 -8.35
CA GLY A 195 6.78 -0.76 -9.32
C GLY A 195 6.53 0.69 -9.73
N GLY A 196 6.08 1.52 -8.80
CA GLY A 196 6.01 2.98 -8.94
C GLY A 196 7.30 3.67 -8.49
N TRP A 197 7.35 5.01 -8.58
CA TRP A 197 8.55 5.81 -8.32
C TRP A 197 9.24 5.49 -6.99
N ILE A 198 8.49 5.52 -5.88
CA ILE A 198 9.03 5.22 -4.54
C ILE A 198 9.57 3.79 -4.46
N GLY A 199 8.82 2.81 -4.98
CA GLY A 199 9.27 1.41 -4.98
C GLY A 199 10.58 1.23 -5.76
N LEU A 200 10.71 1.90 -6.91
CA LEU A 200 11.94 1.89 -7.69
C LEU A 200 13.11 2.60 -6.98
N GLU A 201 12.89 3.71 -6.28
CA GLU A 201 13.94 4.38 -5.51
C GLU A 201 14.43 3.54 -4.32
N ILE A 202 13.51 2.87 -3.63
CA ILE A 202 13.83 1.92 -2.56
C ILE A 202 14.64 0.76 -3.11
N ALA A 203 14.21 0.17 -4.24
CA ALA A 203 14.93 -0.90 -4.90
C ALA A 203 16.36 -0.47 -5.31
N ALA A 204 16.51 0.73 -5.88
CA ALA A 204 17.81 1.26 -6.25
C ALA A 204 18.73 1.44 -5.05
N THR A 205 18.19 1.99 -3.95
CA THR A 205 18.92 2.18 -2.69
C THR A 205 19.35 0.85 -2.09
N ALA A 206 18.44 -0.12 -1.99
CA ALA A 206 18.73 -1.44 -1.43
C ALA A 206 19.75 -2.21 -2.28
N ARG A 207 19.65 -2.16 -3.63
CA ARG A 207 20.67 -2.75 -4.51
C ARG A 207 22.04 -2.11 -4.33
N LYS A 208 22.11 -0.79 -4.18
CA LYS A 208 23.37 -0.06 -3.92
C LYS A 208 23.99 -0.48 -2.57
N GLN A 209 23.18 -0.89 -1.60
CA GLN A 209 23.62 -1.48 -0.33
C GLN A 209 23.95 -2.98 -0.42
N GLY A 210 23.95 -3.57 -1.62
CA GLY A 210 24.30 -4.97 -1.85
C GLY A 210 23.20 -5.98 -1.56
N LYS A 211 21.95 -5.53 -1.33
CA LYS A 211 20.82 -6.42 -1.02
C LYS A 211 20.30 -7.10 -2.27
N GLU A 212 19.83 -8.34 -2.16
CA GLU A 212 18.99 -8.95 -3.20
C GLU A 212 17.61 -8.29 -3.19
N VAL A 213 17.11 -7.87 -4.36
CA VAL A 213 15.85 -7.13 -4.46
C VAL A 213 14.95 -7.74 -5.52
N HIS A 214 13.69 -7.97 -5.15
CA HIS A 214 12.61 -8.36 -6.05
C HIS A 214 11.51 -7.30 -6.02
N ILE A 215 11.04 -6.89 -7.18
CA ILE A 215 9.90 -5.97 -7.33
C ILE A 215 8.72 -6.76 -7.84
N PHE A 216 7.57 -6.64 -7.17
CA PHE A 216 6.30 -7.21 -7.57
C PHE A 216 5.38 -6.07 -8.00
N GLU A 217 5.17 -5.91 -9.30
CA GLU A 217 4.29 -4.88 -9.87
C GLU A 217 2.98 -5.52 -10.31
N TYR A 218 1.87 -4.87 -9.93
CA TYR A 218 0.52 -5.32 -10.25
C TYR A 218 0.24 -5.26 -11.77
N GLY A 219 0.65 -4.17 -12.41
CA GLY A 219 0.49 -3.92 -13.84
C GLY A 219 1.48 -4.70 -14.72
N ASP A 220 1.29 -4.54 -16.03
CA ASP A 220 2.14 -5.15 -17.07
C ASP A 220 3.42 -4.37 -17.34
N ARG A 221 3.58 -3.18 -16.75
CA ARG A 221 4.77 -2.33 -16.87
C ARG A 221 4.93 -1.40 -15.66
N LEU A 222 6.17 -0.99 -15.41
CA LEU A 222 6.52 -0.07 -14.31
C LEU A 222 6.01 1.35 -14.56
N CYS A 223 5.66 2.07 -13.49
CA CYS A 223 5.22 3.47 -13.55
C CYS A 223 4.11 3.77 -14.58
N ALA A 224 3.21 2.81 -14.86
CA ALA A 224 2.29 2.87 -15.99
C ALA A 224 1.38 4.11 -16.01
N ARG A 225 1.07 4.64 -14.83
CA ARG A 225 0.22 5.84 -14.66
C ARG A 225 0.90 7.16 -15.04
N SER A 226 2.23 7.19 -15.10
CA SER A 226 2.99 8.45 -15.21
C SER A 226 3.79 8.60 -16.49
N VAL A 227 4.10 7.50 -17.20
CA VAL A 227 5.01 7.52 -18.36
C VAL A 227 4.58 6.59 -19.47
N SER A 228 5.16 6.76 -20.67
CA SER A 228 4.93 5.90 -21.82
C SER A 228 5.60 4.51 -21.67
N PRO A 229 5.18 3.52 -22.48
CA PRO A 229 5.80 2.19 -22.49
C PRO A 229 7.32 2.23 -22.68
N ASP A 230 7.84 3.04 -23.61
CA ASP A 230 9.28 3.14 -23.86
C ASP A 230 10.10 3.59 -22.64
N VAL A 231 9.51 4.45 -21.79
CA VAL A 231 10.14 4.89 -20.54
C VAL A 231 10.01 3.80 -19.48
N SER A 232 8.88 3.09 -19.40
CA SER A 232 8.73 1.92 -18.54
C SER A 232 9.79 0.85 -18.86
N ASP A 233 10.09 0.61 -20.14
CA ASP A 233 11.10 -0.35 -20.59
C ASP A 233 12.52 0.12 -20.25
N PHE A 234 12.80 1.42 -20.37
CA PHE A 234 14.05 2.01 -19.88
C PHE A 234 14.22 1.76 -18.38
N LEU A 235 13.22 2.09 -17.56
CA LEU A 235 13.26 1.88 -16.10
C LEU A 235 13.47 0.40 -15.75
N LYS A 236 12.75 -0.50 -16.42
CA LYS A 236 12.87 -1.94 -16.22
C LYS A 236 14.28 -2.43 -16.53
N THR A 237 14.82 -2.04 -17.70
CA THR A 237 16.17 -2.42 -18.14
C THR A 237 17.23 -1.90 -17.18
N MET A 238 17.12 -0.64 -16.78
CA MET A 238 18.01 0.01 -15.83
C MET A 238 18.10 -0.76 -14.50
N HIS A 239 16.95 -1.15 -13.93
CA HIS A 239 16.90 -1.93 -12.69
C HIS A 239 17.41 -3.37 -12.86
N GLN A 240 17.05 -4.03 -13.96
CA GLN A 240 17.51 -5.40 -14.24
C GLN A 240 19.03 -5.48 -14.44
N GLN A 241 19.64 -4.48 -15.08
CA GLN A 241 21.09 -4.38 -15.23
C GLN A 241 21.81 -4.23 -13.87
N GLN A 242 21.14 -3.65 -12.88
CA GLN A 242 21.65 -3.57 -11.50
C GLN A 242 21.35 -4.85 -10.69
N GLY A 243 20.73 -5.86 -11.30
CA GLY A 243 20.44 -7.16 -10.68
C GLY A 243 19.13 -7.23 -9.90
N THR A 244 18.24 -6.24 -10.06
CA THR A 244 16.88 -6.31 -9.50
C THR A 244 16.04 -7.31 -10.29
N GLN A 245 15.36 -8.23 -9.60
CA GLN A 245 14.37 -9.11 -10.22
C GLN A 245 13.03 -8.40 -10.29
N ILE A 246 12.35 -8.44 -11.44
CA ILE A 246 11.10 -7.68 -11.65
C ILE A 246 10.01 -8.64 -12.13
N HIS A 247 8.98 -8.77 -11.30
CA HIS A 247 7.80 -9.61 -11.51
C HIS A 247 6.61 -8.71 -11.85
N LEU A 248 6.36 -8.54 -13.14
CA LEU A 248 5.19 -7.82 -13.67
C LEU A 248 3.96 -8.73 -13.62
N ASN A 249 2.76 -8.15 -13.70
CA ASN A 249 1.48 -8.85 -13.61
C ASN A 249 1.29 -9.65 -12.31
N SER A 250 1.88 -9.20 -11.20
CA SER A 250 1.77 -9.81 -9.88
C SER A 250 0.43 -9.48 -9.22
N LYS A 251 -0.67 -9.99 -9.78
CA LYS A 251 -2.05 -9.64 -9.39
C LYS A 251 -2.55 -10.40 -8.15
N ASN A 252 -1.95 -11.54 -7.85
CA ASN A 252 -2.35 -12.43 -6.75
C ASN A 252 -1.16 -12.65 -5.81
N LEU A 253 -0.81 -11.59 -5.07
CA LEU A 253 0.28 -11.59 -4.13
C LEU A 253 -0.24 -11.86 -2.71
N HIS A 254 0.34 -12.83 -2.01
CA HIS A 254 0.08 -13.07 -0.60
C HIS A 254 1.38 -12.93 0.19
N LEU A 255 1.28 -12.25 1.34
CA LEU A 255 2.37 -12.13 2.30
C LEU A 255 2.02 -13.03 3.49
N ILE A 256 2.86 -14.02 3.74
CA ILE A 256 2.65 -15.01 4.80
C ILE A 256 3.81 -14.86 5.79
N GLU A 257 3.50 -14.69 7.06
CA GLU A 257 4.52 -14.73 8.11
C GLU A 257 5.18 -16.11 8.13
N ALA A 258 6.51 -16.12 8.01
CA ALA A 258 7.31 -17.33 8.03
C ALA A 258 8.22 -17.36 9.26
N GLY A 259 8.73 -18.54 9.60
CA GLY A 259 9.67 -18.71 10.71
C GLY A 259 10.92 -17.84 10.56
N HIS A 260 11.56 -17.53 11.69
CA HIS A 260 12.78 -16.71 11.76
C HIS A 260 12.62 -15.26 11.30
N HIS A 261 11.45 -14.64 11.54
CA HIS A 261 11.15 -13.24 11.18
C HIS A 261 11.27 -12.98 9.67
N LYS A 262 10.91 -13.97 8.84
CA LYS A 262 10.87 -13.81 7.40
C LYS A 262 9.43 -13.67 6.92
N VAL A 263 9.28 -13.16 5.72
CA VAL A 263 8.00 -13.07 5.03
C VAL A 263 8.08 -13.93 3.78
N GLU A 264 7.20 -14.93 3.68
CA GLU A 264 6.99 -15.67 2.44
C GLU A 264 6.10 -14.83 1.53
N VAL A 265 6.60 -14.51 0.34
CA VAL A 265 5.87 -13.80 -0.71
C VAL A 265 5.44 -14.82 -1.75
N VAL A 266 4.14 -15.08 -1.81
CA VAL A 266 3.53 -16.00 -2.78
C VAL A 266 2.95 -15.18 -3.92
N ASN A 267 3.44 -15.37 -5.14
CA ASN A 267 2.92 -14.76 -6.36
C ASN A 267 2.27 -15.85 -7.23
N HIS A 268 0.96 -16.03 -7.10
CA HIS A 268 0.26 -17.14 -7.77
C HIS A 268 0.18 -16.98 -9.29
N PRO A 269 0.27 -18.09 -10.06
CA PRO A 269 0.58 -19.46 -9.63
C PRO A 269 2.08 -19.77 -9.59
N ASN A 270 2.93 -18.79 -9.85
CA ASN A 270 4.24 -19.01 -10.45
C ASN A 270 5.38 -19.17 -9.46
N THR A 271 5.35 -18.52 -8.29
CA THR A 271 6.49 -18.56 -7.36
C THR A 271 6.07 -18.30 -5.91
N SER A 272 6.81 -18.91 -4.98
CA SER A 272 6.83 -18.54 -3.57
C SER A 272 8.28 -18.41 -3.13
N GLU A 273 8.61 -17.35 -2.39
CA GLU A 273 9.96 -17.13 -1.92
C GLU A 273 10.01 -16.38 -0.58
N LEU A 274 11.04 -16.66 0.22
CA LEU A 274 11.26 -16.03 1.53
C LEU A 274 12.10 -14.75 1.40
N PHE A 275 11.63 -13.70 2.06
CA PHE A 275 12.27 -12.40 2.15
C PHE A 275 12.51 -12.03 3.62
N ASP A 276 13.58 -11.28 3.88
CA ASP A 276 13.86 -10.79 5.24
C ASP A 276 13.01 -9.56 5.57
N CYS A 277 12.56 -8.84 4.54
CA CYS A 277 11.69 -7.66 4.65
C CYS A 277 10.86 -7.50 3.38
N VAL A 278 9.62 -7.01 3.55
CA VAL A 278 8.75 -6.57 2.46
C VAL A 278 8.44 -5.09 2.66
N VAL A 279 8.68 -4.29 1.63
CA VAL A 279 8.29 -2.88 1.59
C VAL A 279 7.13 -2.70 0.63
N VAL A 280 6.03 -2.12 1.12
CA VAL A 280 4.84 -1.84 0.32
C VAL A 280 4.85 -0.38 -0.14
N GLY A 281 4.90 -0.19 -1.46
CA GLY A 281 4.87 1.09 -2.15
C GLY A 281 3.81 1.11 -3.25
N ALA A 282 2.59 0.69 -2.92
CA ALA A 282 1.48 0.49 -3.87
C ALA A 282 0.68 1.77 -4.18
N GLY A 283 1.04 2.91 -3.60
CA GLY A 283 0.31 4.16 -3.70
C GLY A 283 0.06 4.76 -2.32
N ALA A 284 -0.51 5.96 -2.30
CA ALA A 284 -0.92 6.64 -1.08
C ALA A 284 -2.37 7.06 -1.21
N ASP A 285 -3.14 6.81 -0.15
CA ASP A 285 -4.47 7.39 -0.01
C ASP A 285 -4.36 8.87 0.35
N ILE A 286 -5.29 9.65 -0.19
CA ILE A 286 -5.36 11.08 0.10
C ILE A 286 -6.08 11.28 1.43
N ALA A 287 -5.39 11.89 2.40
CA ALA A 287 -5.89 12.22 3.73
C ALA A 287 -6.93 13.36 3.69
N LYS A 288 -8.14 13.04 3.23
CA LYS A 288 -9.26 13.97 2.99
C LYS A 288 -10.31 13.97 4.09
N GLU A 289 -10.09 13.25 5.18
CA GLU A 289 -11.07 13.00 6.25
C GLU A 289 -11.56 14.30 6.90
N LEU A 290 -10.66 15.27 7.13
CA LEU A 290 -11.03 16.57 7.68
C LEU A 290 -11.96 17.35 6.74
N GLY A 291 -11.71 17.31 5.43
CA GLY A 291 -12.57 17.96 4.44
C GLY A 291 -13.95 17.31 4.37
N VAL A 292 -14.01 15.97 4.43
CA VAL A 292 -15.29 15.23 4.48
C VAL A 292 -16.07 15.61 5.73
N ASN A 293 -15.43 15.59 6.90
CA ASN A 293 -16.10 15.89 8.17
C ASN A 293 -16.55 17.35 8.27
N ALA A 294 -15.86 18.27 7.58
CA ALA A 294 -16.23 19.67 7.48
C ALA A 294 -17.35 19.94 6.45
N GLY A 295 -17.80 18.92 5.69
CA GLY A 295 -18.82 19.08 4.66
C GLY A 295 -18.34 19.79 3.39
N LEU A 296 -17.02 19.76 3.12
CA LEU A 296 -16.46 20.31 1.90
C LEU A 296 -16.74 19.42 0.69
N ASP A 297 -16.69 20.01 -0.51
CA ASP A 297 -16.68 19.24 -1.76
C ASP A 297 -15.42 18.38 -1.84
N VAL A 298 -15.61 17.06 -1.83
CA VAL A 298 -14.52 16.06 -1.85
C VAL A 298 -14.81 15.00 -2.92
N LYS A 299 -13.76 14.59 -3.65
CA LYS A 299 -13.75 13.40 -4.53
C LYS A 299 -12.60 12.47 -4.11
N ASP A 300 -11.64 12.20 -4.99
CA ASP A 300 -10.38 11.53 -4.64
C ASP A 300 -9.37 12.44 -3.92
N GLY A 301 -9.78 13.67 -3.60
CA GLY A 301 -9.12 14.68 -2.79
C GLY A 301 -10.08 15.83 -2.52
N ILE A 302 -9.61 16.89 -1.86
CA ILE A 302 -10.39 18.11 -1.61
C ILE A 302 -10.50 18.89 -2.93
N VAL A 303 -11.73 19.22 -3.33
CA VAL A 303 -11.98 20.04 -4.53
C VAL A 303 -11.63 21.49 -4.22
N VAL A 304 -10.81 22.11 -5.07
CA VAL A 304 -10.46 23.52 -4.98
C VAL A 304 -10.59 24.22 -6.32
N ASN A 305 -10.83 25.53 -6.31
CA ASN A 305 -10.73 26.38 -7.50
C ASN A 305 -9.24 26.71 -7.83
N CYS A 306 -9.01 27.51 -8.88
CA CYS A 306 -7.67 27.93 -9.30
C CYS A 306 -6.89 28.73 -8.24
N PHE A 307 -7.55 29.25 -7.21
CA PHE A 307 -6.97 29.98 -6.09
C PHE A 307 -6.69 29.10 -4.87
N GLY A 308 -6.98 27.79 -4.94
CA GLY A 308 -6.85 26.87 -3.81
C GLY A 308 -7.99 26.95 -2.79
N GLN A 309 -9.05 27.71 -3.07
CA GLN A 309 -10.22 27.85 -2.21
C GLN A 309 -11.16 26.65 -2.39
N THR A 310 -11.74 26.17 -1.29
CA THR A 310 -12.68 25.03 -1.28
C THR A 310 -14.11 25.48 -1.56
N SER A 311 -15.11 24.61 -1.32
CA SER A 311 -16.53 24.97 -1.37
C SER A 311 -16.97 25.94 -0.26
N ASP A 312 -16.19 26.03 0.82
CA ASP A 312 -16.32 27.07 1.83
C ASP A 312 -15.38 28.24 1.51
N GLN A 313 -15.87 29.46 1.62
CA GLN A 313 -15.13 30.66 1.21
C GLN A 313 -13.91 30.94 2.10
N ASP A 314 -13.94 30.51 3.35
CA ASP A 314 -12.88 30.77 4.33
C ASP A 314 -11.88 29.60 4.45
N ILE A 315 -12.11 28.50 3.72
CA ILE A 315 -11.30 27.28 3.79
C ILE A 315 -10.58 27.04 2.46
N TYR A 316 -9.29 26.71 2.54
CA TYR A 316 -8.41 26.45 1.40
C TYR A 316 -7.68 25.12 1.59
N ALA A 317 -7.25 24.52 0.48
CA ALA A 317 -6.42 23.32 0.47
C ALA A 317 -5.33 23.41 -0.62
N ALA A 318 -4.17 22.80 -0.35
CA ALA A 318 -3.05 22.76 -1.29
C ALA A 318 -2.19 21.49 -1.08
N GLY A 319 -1.42 21.12 -2.10
CA GLY A 319 -0.54 19.95 -2.11
C GLY A 319 -1.27 18.65 -2.40
N ASP A 320 -0.74 17.54 -1.89
CA ASP A 320 -1.22 16.18 -2.19
C ASP A 320 -2.72 16.01 -1.95
N VAL A 321 -3.30 16.75 -1.00
CA VAL A 321 -4.72 16.65 -0.63
C VAL A 321 -5.65 17.36 -1.62
N ALA A 322 -5.15 18.32 -2.39
CA ALA A 322 -5.96 19.17 -3.25
C ALA A 322 -6.01 18.63 -4.68
N ILE A 323 -7.22 18.53 -5.22
CA ILE A 323 -7.45 18.19 -6.62
C ILE A 323 -6.95 19.35 -7.49
N HIS A 324 -6.06 19.05 -8.43
CA HIS A 324 -5.53 20.05 -9.34
C HIS A 324 -6.64 20.62 -10.23
N PRO A 325 -6.89 21.95 -10.22
CA PRO A 325 -8.09 22.56 -10.83
C PRO A 325 -8.29 22.23 -12.31
N SER A 326 -7.21 22.21 -13.10
CA SER A 326 -7.28 21.90 -14.54
C SER A 326 -7.12 20.42 -14.90
N LEU A 327 -6.55 19.59 -14.01
CA LEU A 327 -6.27 18.18 -14.31
C LEU A 327 -7.31 17.24 -13.72
N GLY A 328 -8.03 17.68 -12.68
CA GLY A 328 -9.11 16.91 -12.06
C GLY A 328 -8.65 15.78 -11.13
N TYR A 329 -7.36 15.70 -10.79
CA TYR A 329 -6.80 14.76 -9.82
C TYR A 329 -5.68 15.39 -8.98
N CYS A 330 -5.30 14.75 -7.89
CA CYS A 330 -4.25 15.23 -6.98
C CYS A 330 -2.85 15.02 -7.57
N ILE A 331 -2.03 16.08 -7.57
CA ILE A 331 -0.62 15.99 -7.97
C ILE A 331 0.25 15.81 -6.73
N GLN A 332 0.84 14.62 -6.60
CA GLN A 332 1.65 14.22 -5.46
C GLN A 332 3.14 14.53 -5.71
N SER A 333 3.46 15.82 -5.86
CA SER A 333 4.85 16.27 -6.04
C SER A 333 5.21 17.42 -5.10
N TRP A 334 6.48 17.47 -4.73
CA TRP A 334 7.02 18.52 -3.87
C TRP A 334 6.79 19.93 -4.46
N ALA A 335 7.04 20.10 -5.76
CA ALA A 335 6.88 21.38 -6.44
C ALA A 335 5.41 21.82 -6.50
N ASN A 336 4.49 20.88 -6.72
CA ASN A 336 3.05 21.16 -6.67
C ASN A 336 2.64 21.63 -5.28
N ALA A 337 3.04 20.90 -4.23
CA ALA A 337 2.72 21.27 -2.86
C ALA A 337 3.26 22.66 -2.48
N GLN A 338 4.51 22.96 -2.82
CA GLN A 338 5.08 24.28 -2.55
C GLN A 338 4.37 25.40 -3.32
N ASN A 339 4.24 25.26 -4.64
CA ASN A 339 3.77 26.36 -5.49
C ASN A 339 2.26 26.58 -5.36
N GLN A 340 1.48 25.51 -5.19
CA GLN A 340 0.05 25.62 -4.93
C GLN A 340 -0.23 26.27 -3.57
N ALA A 341 0.57 25.94 -2.54
CA ALA A 341 0.44 26.59 -1.23
C ALA A 341 0.77 28.09 -1.28
N ILE A 342 1.77 28.49 -2.06
CA ILE A 342 2.09 29.91 -2.29
C ILE A 342 0.91 30.64 -2.95
N ALA A 343 0.29 30.04 -3.97
CA ALA A 343 -0.86 30.62 -4.65
C ALA A 343 -2.09 30.74 -3.72
N ALA A 344 -2.37 29.67 -2.95
CA ALA A 344 -3.44 29.66 -1.96
C ALA A 344 -3.24 30.71 -0.86
N ALA A 345 -2.04 30.80 -0.29
CA ALA A 345 -1.72 31.77 0.76
C ALA A 345 -1.84 33.22 0.28
N LYS A 346 -1.43 33.53 -0.95
CA LYS A 346 -1.66 34.87 -1.55
C LYS A 346 -3.14 35.17 -1.71
N SER A 347 -3.91 34.18 -2.17
CA SER A 347 -5.35 34.33 -2.38
C SER A 347 -6.10 34.52 -1.06
N MET A 348 -5.70 33.84 0.02
CA MET A 348 -6.20 34.08 1.39
C MET A 348 -5.97 35.53 1.85
N LEU A 349 -4.89 36.17 1.41
CA LEU A 349 -4.55 37.56 1.73
C LEU A 349 -5.25 38.59 0.82
N GLY A 350 -6.15 38.14 -0.06
CA GLY A 350 -6.83 39.01 -1.04
C GLY A 350 -5.99 39.35 -2.28
N ILE A 351 -4.87 38.66 -2.49
CA ILE A 351 -4.05 38.78 -3.71
C ILE A 351 -4.39 37.59 -4.62
N GLU A 352 -5.41 37.76 -5.46
CA GLU A 352 -5.87 36.73 -6.40
C GLU A 352 -4.70 36.20 -7.24
N THR A 353 -4.27 34.97 -6.93
CA THR A 353 -3.14 34.32 -7.58
C THR A 353 -3.56 32.93 -8.02
N GLU A 354 -3.80 32.77 -9.32
CA GLU A 354 -4.13 31.47 -9.90
C GLU A 354 -2.93 30.53 -9.88
N TYR A 355 -3.17 29.26 -9.57
CA TYR A 355 -2.19 28.19 -9.73
C TYR A 355 -2.26 27.62 -11.15
N THR A 356 -1.29 27.99 -11.98
CA THR A 356 -1.21 27.59 -13.41
C THR A 356 0.10 26.88 -13.76
N ASP A 357 0.83 26.38 -12.76
CA ASP A 357 2.13 25.76 -12.97
C ASP A 357 2.00 24.43 -13.72
N ILE A 358 2.92 24.21 -14.66
CA ILE A 358 3.04 22.90 -15.34
C ILE A 358 3.57 21.90 -14.32
N PRO A 359 2.91 20.74 -14.11
CA PRO A 359 3.38 19.72 -13.20
C PRO A 359 4.81 19.33 -13.48
N TRP A 360 5.62 19.26 -12.42
CA TRP A 360 6.99 18.81 -12.49
C TRP A 360 7.31 17.95 -11.27
N LEU A 361 7.99 16.84 -11.53
CA LEU A 361 8.51 15.95 -10.51
C LEU A 361 9.84 15.35 -10.99
N TRP A 362 10.58 14.77 -10.06
CA TRP A 362 11.78 14.01 -10.37
C TRP A 362 11.85 12.74 -9.54
N SER A 363 12.71 11.82 -9.98
CA SER A 363 13.07 10.61 -9.27
C SER A 363 14.57 10.37 -9.45
N ASP A 364 15.25 10.00 -8.37
CA ASP A 364 16.68 9.70 -8.36
C ASP A 364 16.89 8.20 -8.15
N GLN A 365 17.40 7.53 -9.19
CA GLN A 365 17.60 6.08 -9.19
C GLN A 365 19.01 5.78 -9.69
N TYR A 366 19.86 5.25 -8.81
CA TYR A 366 21.28 5.04 -9.07
C TYR A 366 22.01 6.35 -9.42
N HIS A 367 22.51 6.49 -10.65
CA HIS A 367 23.15 7.69 -11.18
C HIS A 367 22.24 8.44 -12.18
N PHE A 368 20.98 8.00 -12.33
CA PHE A 368 20.01 8.62 -13.22
C PHE A 368 19.10 9.56 -12.42
N ASN A 369 19.13 10.84 -12.80
CA ASN A 369 18.12 11.80 -12.43
C ASN A 369 17.04 11.83 -13.52
N ILE A 370 15.83 11.42 -13.17
CA ILE A 370 14.71 11.28 -14.10
C ILE A 370 13.70 12.37 -13.77
N GLN A 371 13.45 13.29 -14.70
CA GLN A 371 12.51 14.40 -14.51
C GLN A 371 11.33 14.27 -15.44
N ILE A 372 10.13 14.54 -14.92
CA ILE A 372 8.89 14.50 -15.68
C ILE A 372 8.32 15.92 -15.66
N LEU A 373 8.02 16.43 -16.85
CA LEU A 373 7.41 17.74 -17.06
C LEU A 373 6.08 17.56 -17.80
N GLY A 374 5.01 18.14 -17.27
CA GLY A 374 3.64 17.87 -17.71
C GLY A 374 3.17 16.48 -17.28
N THR A 375 2.10 16.01 -17.90
CA THR A 375 1.47 14.73 -17.56
C THR A 375 1.34 13.86 -18.80
N TYR A 376 1.53 12.55 -18.64
CA TYR A 376 1.44 11.60 -19.74
C TYR A 376 0.00 11.54 -20.27
N GLN A 377 -0.17 11.92 -21.54
CA GLN A 377 -1.46 12.08 -22.22
C GLN A 377 -1.42 11.33 -23.56
N PRO A 378 -1.53 9.99 -23.55
CA PRO A 378 -1.40 9.16 -24.76
C PRO A 378 -2.44 9.52 -25.84
N GLU A 379 -3.65 9.93 -25.45
CA GLU A 379 -4.72 10.32 -26.36
C GLU A 379 -4.43 11.62 -27.14
N ARG A 380 -3.69 12.55 -26.52
CA ARG A 380 -3.26 13.81 -27.14
C ARG A 380 -1.93 13.70 -27.87
N THR A 381 -1.07 12.78 -27.45
CA THR A 381 0.24 12.57 -28.09
C THR A 381 0.07 12.07 -29.52
N LYS A 382 0.55 12.85 -30.50
CA LYS A 382 0.58 12.45 -31.91
C LYS A 382 1.96 12.05 -32.37
N GLN A 383 2.98 12.60 -31.74
CA GLN A 383 4.36 12.27 -32.06
C GLN A 383 5.21 12.18 -30.80
N THR A 384 5.98 11.09 -30.71
CA THR A 384 7.02 10.92 -29.69
C THR A 384 8.38 11.13 -30.36
N VAL A 385 9.17 12.04 -29.80
CA VAL A 385 10.56 12.28 -30.21
C VAL A 385 11.49 11.80 -29.11
N VAL A 386 12.47 10.97 -29.47
CA VAL A 386 13.50 10.52 -28.54
C VAL A 386 14.82 11.17 -28.93
N ARG A 387 15.37 11.99 -28.04
CA ARG A 387 16.67 12.64 -28.19
C ARG A 387 17.69 11.92 -27.29
N ARG A 388 18.58 11.12 -27.90
CA ARG A 388 19.67 10.44 -27.20
C ARG A 388 20.95 11.24 -27.37
N SER A 389 21.43 11.86 -26.30
CA SER A 389 22.65 12.67 -26.31
C SER A 389 23.89 11.86 -25.92
N THR A 390 23.75 10.95 -24.96
CA THR A 390 24.79 9.98 -24.57
C THR A 390 24.12 8.68 -24.14
N ASP A 391 24.91 7.68 -23.73
CA ASP A 391 24.38 6.42 -23.19
C ASP A 391 23.52 6.62 -21.94
N ASP A 392 23.88 7.60 -21.09
CA ASP A 392 23.19 7.89 -19.83
C ASP A 392 22.31 9.16 -19.87
N GLN A 393 22.22 9.82 -21.02
CA GLN A 393 21.42 11.04 -21.22
C GLN A 393 20.47 10.88 -22.41
N CYS A 394 19.18 10.77 -22.10
CA CYS A 394 18.11 10.58 -23.08
C CYS A 394 16.87 11.37 -22.66
N SER A 395 16.18 11.97 -23.62
CA SER A 395 14.93 12.69 -23.40
C SER A 395 13.82 12.21 -24.33
N TYR A 396 12.65 11.96 -23.77
CA TYR A 396 11.42 11.62 -24.46
C TYR A 396 10.52 12.86 -24.48
N LEU A 397 10.18 13.34 -25.67
CA LEU A 397 9.34 14.51 -25.88
C LEU A 397 8.06 14.09 -26.58
N TYR A 398 6.91 14.49 -26.04
CA TYR A 398 5.60 14.11 -26.56
C TYR A 398 4.90 15.36 -27.09
N LEU A 399 4.61 15.33 -28.39
CA LEU A 399 4.03 16.44 -29.13
C LEU A 399 2.57 16.15 -29.50
N ASP A 400 1.75 17.19 -29.51
CA ASP A 400 0.39 17.14 -30.06
C ASP A 400 0.36 17.27 -31.60
N ASP A 401 -0.83 17.43 -32.17
CA ASP A 401 -1.05 17.59 -33.61
C ASP A 401 -0.55 18.93 -34.18
N GLN A 402 -0.28 19.93 -33.33
CA GLN A 402 0.36 21.18 -33.73
C GLN A 402 1.88 21.16 -33.54
N ASN A 403 2.46 20.02 -33.16
CA ASN A 403 3.86 19.88 -32.75
C ASN A 403 4.24 20.73 -31.53
N CYS A 404 3.28 21.04 -30.66
CA CYS A 404 3.54 21.67 -29.37
C CYS A 404 3.86 20.60 -28.33
N LEU A 405 4.82 20.89 -27.45
CA LEU A 405 5.20 19.98 -26.36
C LEU A 405 4.09 19.91 -25.31
N ILE A 406 3.60 18.71 -25.00
CA ILE A 406 2.57 18.49 -23.97
C ILE A 406 3.08 17.71 -22.75
N ASN A 407 4.16 16.93 -22.93
CA ASN A 407 4.81 16.18 -21.87
C ASN A 407 6.28 15.93 -22.24
N MET A 408 7.14 15.77 -21.24
CA MET A 408 8.53 15.38 -21.42
C MET A 408 8.99 14.50 -20.26
N ILE A 409 9.78 13.46 -20.58
CA ILE A 409 10.60 12.74 -19.60
C ILE A 409 12.07 12.93 -19.96
N ALA A 410 12.85 13.50 -19.06
CA ALA A 410 14.27 13.76 -19.23
C ALA A 410 15.09 12.88 -18.30
N ILE A 411 16.08 12.17 -18.83
CA ILE A 411 17.06 11.39 -18.06
C ILE A 411 18.39 12.13 -18.14
N ASN A 412 18.89 12.57 -16.99
CA ASN A 412 20.12 13.36 -16.85
C ASN A 412 20.18 14.64 -17.70
N ASP A 413 19.03 15.22 -18.07
CA ASP A 413 18.93 16.41 -18.93
C ASP A 413 18.13 17.56 -18.31
N SER A 414 18.56 18.01 -17.14
CA SER A 414 17.92 19.12 -16.41
C SER A 414 17.93 20.46 -17.18
N LYS A 415 18.90 20.66 -18.08
CA LYS A 415 18.99 21.87 -18.92
C LYS A 415 17.86 21.90 -19.94
N LEU A 416 17.58 20.77 -20.60
CA LEU A 416 16.50 20.68 -21.56
C LEU A 416 15.14 20.84 -20.89
N VAL A 417 14.93 20.32 -19.68
CA VAL A 417 13.66 20.52 -18.92
C VAL A 417 13.35 22.01 -18.73
N LYS A 418 14.35 22.85 -18.39
CA LYS A 418 14.16 24.30 -18.24
C LYS A 418 13.77 24.99 -19.55
N LEU A 419 14.28 24.49 -20.68
CA LEU A 419 13.92 25.00 -22.01
C LEU A 419 12.53 24.51 -22.41
N ALA A 420 12.23 23.24 -22.19
CA ALA A 420 10.94 22.62 -22.43
C ALA A 420 9.79 23.31 -21.67
N LYS A 421 10.00 23.68 -20.40
CA LYS A 421 9.01 24.45 -19.63
C LYS A 421 8.65 25.76 -20.32
N ARG A 422 9.63 26.45 -20.92
CA ARG A 422 9.38 27.68 -21.69
C ARG A 422 8.59 27.39 -22.96
N TRP A 423 8.95 26.35 -23.73
CA TRP A 423 8.21 25.95 -24.93
C TRP A 423 6.74 25.63 -24.63
N MET A 424 6.46 24.91 -23.55
CA MET A 424 5.10 24.59 -23.12
C MET A 424 4.31 25.85 -22.73
N GLN A 425 4.94 26.80 -22.02
CA GLN A 425 4.28 28.05 -21.63
C GLN A 425 3.95 28.95 -22.83
N SER A 426 4.76 28.90 -23.88
CA SER A 426 4.58 29.73 -25.08
C SER A 426 3.91 29.00 -26.25
N ASN A 427 3.48 27.74 -26.07
CA ASN A 427 2.96 26.88 -27.15
C ASN A 427 3.85 26.90 -28.39
N THR A 428 5.16 26.75 -28.20
CA THR A 428 6.13 26.78 -29.30
C THR A 428 5.91 25.57 -30.21
N VAL A 429 5.79 25.82 -31.52
CA VAL A 429 5.76 24.79 -32.55
C VAL A 429 7.18 24.27 -32.77
N LEU A 430 7.40 22.98 -32.53
CA LEU A 430 8.74 22.38 -32.57
C LEU A 430 8.90 21.50 -33.81
N ASP A 431 10.04 21.59 -34.50
CA ASP A 431 10.36 20.63 -35.56
C ASP A 431 10.84 19.30 -34.94
N PRO A 432 10.10 18.19 -35.11
CA PRO A 432 10.45 16.91 -34.49
C PRO A 432 11.81 16.36 -34.95
N LYS A 433 12.23 16.66 -36.19
CA LYS A 433 13.52 16.20 -36.73
C LYS A 433 14.67 16.93 -36.07
N LEU A 434 14.54 18.25 -35.87
CA LEU A 434 15.54 19.06 -35.17
C LEU A 434 15.61 18.71 -33.69
N LEU A 435 14.47 18.38 -33.06
CA LEU A 435 14.44 17.92 -31.68
C LEU A 435 15.18 16.58 -31.50
N ALA A 436 15.04 15.66 -32.44
CA ALA A 436 15.67 14.34 -32.39
C ALA A 436 17.20 14.40 -32.55
N ASP A 437 17.71 15.37 -33.31
CA ASP A 437 19.14 15.50 -33.65
C ASP A 437 19.98 15.95 -32.45
N PRO A 438 20.81 15.08 -31.83
CA PRO A 438 21.59 15.42 -30.65
C PRO A 438 22.62 16.55 -30.88
N GLU A 439 23.05 16.78 -32.12
CA GLU A 439 24.00 17.83 -32.48
C GLU A 439 23.34 19.20 -32.69
N PHE A 440 22.01 19.21 -32.91
CA PHE A 440 21.28 20.45 -33.10
C PHE A 440 21.18 21.25 -31.80
N ASN A 441 21.52 22.54 -31.86
CA ASN A 441 21.33 23.46 -30.75
C ASN A 441 19.85 23.84 -30.60
N VAL A 442 19.14 23.09 -29.76
CA VAL A 442 17.71 23.26 -29.45
C VAL A 442 17.34 24.64 -28.92
N MET A 443 18.28 25.44 -28.38
CA MET A 443 18.00 26.84 -27.98
C MET A 443 17.60 27.74 -29.15
N LYS A 444 17.81 27.30 -30.40
CA LYS A 444 17.36 27.99 -31.61
C LYS A 444 15.86 27.83 -31.87
N LEU A 445 15.19 26.85 -31.26
CA LEU A 445 13.74 26.70 -31.32
C LEU A 445 13.12 27.74 -30.38
N LYS A 446 12.58 28.80 -30.97
CA LYS A 446 11.92 29.91 -30.29
C LYS A 446 10.41 29.89 -30.60
N PRO A 447 9.58 30.46 -29.72
CA PRO A 447 8.15 30.66 -29.99
C PRO A 447 7.89 31.42 -31.28
#